data_AF-D7FW14-F1
#
_entry.id   AF-D7FW14-F1
#
_cell.length_a   1.000
_cell.length_b   1.000
_cell.length_c   1.000
_cell.angle_alpha   90.00
_cell.angle_beta   90.00
_cell.angle_gamma   90.00
#
_symmetry.space_group_name_H-M   'P 1'
#
loop_
_entity.id
_entity.type
_entity.pdbx_description
1 polymer ?
#
loop_
_entity_poly.entity_id
_entity_poly.type
_entity_poly.pdbx_seq_one_letter_code
_entity_poly.pdbx_strand_id
1 'polypeptide(L)'
;MLTPRPRPPPINRTLRFSQHDKLKYVPAWGGFCSYGIANESVWTSTTLGPFGNPSKWGIYGGRLHIFRSSTPKEEFEEDIPGNLDRGNAVWEGWFGGMEESLMVPPINTACFCNDHICDDQ
;
A
#
# COMPACT_ATOMS: atom_id res chain seq x y z
N MET A 1 32.61 29.75 35.97
CA MET A 1 32.10 30.13 34.62
C MET A 1 31.95 28.84 33.83
N LEU A 2 30.72 28.40 33.56
CA LEU A 2 30.46 27.19 32.76
C LEU A 2 30.32 27.62 31.30
N THR A 3 31.20 27.13 30.43
CA THR A 3 31.11 27.37 28.99
C THR A 3 29.89 26.64 28.42
N PRO A 4 29.05 27.29 27.60
CA PRO A 4 27.92 26.63 26.94
C PRO A 4 28.41 25.48 26.06
N ARG A 5 27.76 24.32 26.16
CA ARG A 5 28.03 23.21 25.23
C ARG A 5 27.61 23.60 23.81
N PRO A 6 28.41 23.32 22.78
CA PRO A 6 28.05 23.58 21.39
C PRO A 6 26.78 22.78 21.03
N ARG A 7 25.86 23.43 20.30
CA ARG A 7 24.65 22.77 19.80
C ARG A 7 25.03 21.68 18.80
N PRO A 8 24.45 20.47 18.88
CA PRO A 8 24.66 19.43 17.89
C PRO A 8 24.20 19.90 16.51
N PRO A 9 24.83 19.43 15.42
CA PRO A 9 24.46 19.81 14.07
C PRO A 9 23.02 19.35 13.75
N PRO A 10 22.30 20.09 12.87
CA PRO A 10 20.95 19.72 12.48
C PRO A 10 20.97 18.37 11.78
N ILE A 11 20.18 17.43 12.32
CA ILE A 11 19.99 16.10 11.73
C ILE A 11 19.13 16.32 10.48
N ASN A 12 19.75 16.29 9.30
CA ASN A 12 19.04 16.44 8.03
C ASN A 12 18.28 15.14 7.73
N ARG A 13 17.07 14.98 8.29
CA ARG A 13 16.19 13.81 8.10
C ARG A 13 15.39 13.89 6.79
N THR A 14 16.01 14.30 5.70
CA THR A 14 15.38 14.17 4.39
C THR A 14 15.66 12.77 3.86
N LEU A 15 14.64 11.91 3.81
CA LEU A 15 14.70 10.65 3.07
C LEU A 15 15.00 10.96 1.60
N ARG A 16 16.22 10.65 1.15
CA ARG A 16 16.63 10.78 -0.26
C ARG A 16 16.51 9.40 -0.91
N PHE A 17 15.41 9.17 -1.62
CA PHE A 17 15.26 7.99 -2.47
C PHE A 17 16.03 8.20 -3.78
N SER A 18 16.86 7.23 -4.17
CA SER A 18 17.42 7.21 -5.52
C SER A 18 16.28 7.05 -6.53
N GLN A 19 16.45 7.51 -7.78
CA GLN A 19 15.40 7.36 -8.80
C GLN A 19 14.95 5.90 -8.98
N HIS A 20 15.84 4.94 -8.74
CA HIS A 20 15.57 3.50 -8.85
C HIS A 20 14.79 2.93 -7.65
N ASP A 21 14.84 3.57 -6.47
CA ASP A 21 14.17 3.07 -5.26
C ASP A 21 12.72 3.53 -5.14
N LYS A 22 12.25 4.48 -5.96
CA LYS A 22 10.94 5.12 -5.77
C LYS A 22 9.77 4.14 -5.87
N LEU A 23 9.86 3.18 -6.79
CA LEU A 23 8.80 2.18 -7.00
C LEU A 23 8.76 1.11 -5.90
N LYS A 24 9.87 0.91 -5.18
CA LYS A 24 9.96 -0.06 -4.08
C LYS A 24 8.98 0.23 -2.93
N TYR A 25 8.67 1.51 -2.73
CA TYR A 25 7.81 1.97 -1.64
C TYR A 25 6.38 2.24 -2.09
N VAL A 26 6.07 2.08 -3.38
CA VAL A 26 4.70 2.18 -3.87
C VAL A 26 3.96 0.94 -3.37
N PRO A 27 2.86 1.10 -2.61
CA PRO A 27 2.07 -0.03 -2.20
C PRO A 27 1.62 -0.88 -3.40
N ALA A 28 1.58 -2.19 -3.22
CA ALA A 28 0.92 -3.08 -4.15
C ALA A 28 -0.51 -2.61 -4.41
N TRP A 29 -0.92 -2.75 -5.67
CA TRP A 29 -2.28 -2.42 -6.14
C TRP A 29 -2.75 -1.04 -5.68
N GLY A 30 -1.88 -0.04 -5.82
CA GLY A 30 -2.21 1.37 -5.57
C GLY A 30 -2.45 1.74 -4.10
N GLY A 31 -2.32 0.81 -3.14
CA GLY A 31 -2.67 1.07 -1.74
C GLY A 31 -4.18 1.04 -1.47
N PHE A 32 -4.95 0.39 -2.34
CA PHE A 32 -6.30 -0.06 -2.03
C PHE A 32 -6.25 -1.30 -1.13
N CYS A 33 -7.38 -1.67 -0.51
CA CYS A 33 -7.42 -2.88 0.31
C CYS A 33 -7.06 -4.11 -0.53
N SER A 34 -5.96 -4.76 -0.16
CA SER A 34 -5.36 -5.84 -0.94
C SER A 34 -6.27 -7.06 -1.06
N TYR A 35 -7.01 -7.39 0.01
CA TYR A 35 -8.02 -8.44 -0.04
C TYR A 35 -9.18 -8.09 -0.97
N GLY A 36 -9.66 -6.84 -0.92
CA GLY A 36 -10.72 -6.36 -1.80
C GLY A 36 -10.35 -6.48 -3.28
N ILE A 37 -9.11 -6.12 -3.64
CA ILE A 37 -8.60 -6.32 -5.00
C ILE A 37 -8.55 -7.81 -5.40
N ALA A 38 -8.11 -8.68 -4.48
CA ALA A 38 -7.90 -10.10 -4.79
C ALA A 38 -9.19 -10.94 -4.77
N ASN A 39 -10.21 -10.57 -3.99
CA ASN A 39 -11.35 -11.43 -3.67
C ASN A 39 -12.74 -10.79 -3.90
N GLU A 40 -12.87 -9.47 -3.87
CA GLU A 40 -14.18 -8.82 -4.00
C GLU A 40 -14.48 -8.49 -5.47
N SER A 41 -15.71 -8.78 -5.92
CA SER A 41 -16.14 -8.56 -7.31
C SER A 41 -16.78 -7.19 -7.57
N VAL A 42 -16.97 -6.37 -6.53
CA VAL A 42 -17.64 -5.07 -6.64
C VAL A 42 -16.73 -3.96 -7.18
N TRP A 43 -15.41 -4.19 -7.21
CA TRP A 43 -14.42 -3.22 -7.66
C TRP A 43 -14.04 -3.45 -9.12
N THR A 44 -13.79 -2.36 -9.83
CA THR A 44 -13.42 -2.38 -11.24
C THR A 44 -12.36 -1.31 -11.54
N SER A 45 -11.83 -1.30 -12.76
CA SER A 45 -10.89 -0.28 -13.22
C SER A 45 -11.44 1.16 -13.18
N THR A 46 -12.78 1.34 -13.20
CA THR A 46 -13.44 2.65 -13.12
C THR A 46 -14.06 2.94 -11.76
N THR A 47 -14.15 1.93 -10.89
CA THR A 47 -14.82 2.01 -9.59
C THR A 47 -13.96 1.31 -8.56
N LEU A 48 -12.81 1.90 -8.24
CA LEU A 48 -11.79 1.32 -7.35
C LEU A 48 -12.15 1.47 -5.87
N GLY A 49 -11.81 0.47 -5.07
CA GLY A 49 -11.93 0.48 -3.61
C GLY A 49 -11.62 -0.88 -2.98
N PRO A 50 -11.89 -1.06 -1.67
CA PRO A 50 -12.17 -0.01 -0.69
C PRO A 50 -10.90 0.74 -0.27
N PHE A 51 -11.10 1.88 0.40
CA PHE A 51 -10.01 2.68 0.99
C PHE A 51 -9.19 1.83 1.97
N GLY A 52 -7.86 1.94 1.89
CA GLY A 52 -6.94 1.33 2.85
C GLY A 52 -6.87 2.09 4.18
N ASN A 53 -6.58 1.38 5.26
CA ASN A 53 -6.16 1.93 6.55
C ASN A 53 -4.63 1.80 6.66
N PRO A 54 -3.88 2.91 6.75
CA PRO A 54 -2.42 2.88 6.87
C PRO A 54 -1.88 2.13 8.09
N SER A 55 -2.70 1.90 9.12
CA SER A 55 -2.34 1.09 10.29
C SER A 55 -2.46 -0.42 10.03
N LYS A 56 -3.13 -0.84 8.96
CA LYS A 56 -3.40 -2.24 8.61
C LYS A 56 -2.61 -2.58 7.34
N TRP A 57 -1.39 -3.07 7.52
CA TRP A 57 -0.48 -3.35 6.41
C TRP A 57 0.36 -4.60 6.67
N GLY A 58 0.98 -5.11 5.60
CA GLY A 58 1.95 -6.20 5.65
C GLY A 58 2.88 -6.17 4.44
N ILE A 59 3.97 -6.94 4.47
CA ILE A 59 4.86 -7.12 3.31
C ILE A 59 4.74 -8.56 2.83
N TYR A 60 4.22 -8.73 1.62
CA TYR A 60 4.04 -10.03 0.98
C TYR A 60 4.53 -9.93 -0.47
N GLY A 61 5.12 -11.00 -1.00
CA GLY A 61 5.73 -10.97 -2.34
C GLY A 61 6.78 -9.87 -2.53
N GLY A 62 7.40 -9.40 -1.45
CA GLY A 62 8.38 -8.31 -1.47
C GLY A 62 7.79 -6.89 -1.60
N ARG A 63 6.46 -6.72 -1.46
CA ARG A 63 5.78 -5.42 -1.62
C ARG A 63 4.91 -5.08 -0.43
N LEU A 64 4.69 -3.78 -0.21
CA LEU A 64 3.80 -3.28 0.84
C LEU A 64 2.34 -3.45 0.42
N HIS A 65 1.56 -4.22 1.17
CA HIS A 65 0.13 -4.39 1.01
C HIS A 65 -0.62 -3.62 2.11
N ILE A 66 -1.68 -2.91 1.74
CA ILE A 66 -2.54 -2.15 2.64
C ILE A 66 -3.91 -2.85 2.70
N PHE A 67 -4.53 -2.83 3.87
CA PHE A 67 -5.86 -3.42 4.12
C PHE A 67 -6.79 -2.38 4.71
N ARG A 68 -8.10 -2.59 4.56
CA ARG A 68 -9.11 -1.69 5.14
C ARG A 68 -9.17 -1.80 6.67
N SER A 69 -9.06 -3.03 7.18
CA SER A 69 -9.28 -3.38 8.59
C SER A 69 -8.57 -4.70 8.92
N SER A 70 -8.81 -5.28 10.11
CA SER A 70 -8.11 -6.49 10.56
C SER A 70 -8.63 -7.73 9.86
N THR A 71 -9.95 -7.88 9.74
CA THR A 71 -10.60 -9.03 9.09
C THR A 71 -10.09 -9.29 7.66
N PRO A 72 -10.14 -8.34 6.70
CA PRO A 72 -9.63 -8.59 5.35
C PRO A 72 -8.11 -8.82 5.33
N LYS A 73 -7.35 -8.32 6.31
CA LYS A 73 -5.93 -8.65 6.42
C LYS A 73 -5.74 -10.11 6.82
N GLU A 74 -6.47 -10.57 7.83
CA GLU A 74 -6.41 -11.95 8.30
C GLU A 74 -6.87 -12.92 7.20
N GLU A 75 -7.98 -12.64 6.52
CA GLU A 75 -8.47 -13.44 5.38
C GLU A 75 -7.45 -13.47 4.22
N PHE A 76 -6.73 -12.37 3.97
CA PHE A 76 -5.66 -12.37 2.99
C PHE A 76 -4.49 -13.27 3.41
N GLU A 77 -4.18 -13.30 4.69
CA GLU A 77 -3.08 -14.08 5.26
C GLU A 77 -3.35 -15.59 5.30
N GLU A 78 -4.61 -16.04 5.17
CA GLU A 78 -4.98 -17.46 5.09
C GLU A 78 -4.41 -18.16 3.84
N ASP A 79 -4.30 -17.44 2.72
CA ASP A 79 -3.72 -17.94 1.47
C ASP A 79 -2.93 -16.84 0.75
N ILE A 80 -1.78 -16.45 1.33
CA ILE A 80 -0.93 -15.40 0.78
C ILE A 80 -0.57 -15.66 -0.71
N PRO A 81 -0.07 -16.86 -1.10
CA PRO A 81 0.29 -17.10 -2.50
C PRO A 81 -0.90 -16.96 -3.45
N GLY A 82 -2.04 -17.60 -3.16
CA GLY A 82 -3.21 -17.56 -4.04
C GLY A 82 -3.88 -16.18 -4.08
N ASN A 83 -3.82 -15.42 -2.98
CA ASN A 83 -4.30 -14.03 -2.95
C ASN A 83 -3.39 -13.08 -3.74
N LEU A 84 -2.07 -13.29 -3.71
CA LEU A 84 -1.14 -12.54 -4.56
C LEU A 84 -1.38 -12.81 -6.04
N ASP A 85 -1.53 -14.08 -6.43
CA ASP A 85 -1.76 -14.46 -7.82
C ASP A 85 -3.06 -13.86 -8.36
N ARG A 86 -4.16 -13.97 -7.59
CA ARG A 86 -5.46 -13.39 -7.98
C ARG A 86 -5.42 -11.87 -8.06
N GLY A 87 -4.87 -11.20 -7.05
CA GLY A 87 -4.78 -9.75 -7.05
C GLY A 87 -3.89 -9.21 -8.17
N ASN A 88 -2.78 -9.89 -8.50
CA ASN A 88 -1.96 -9.54 -9.65
C ASN A 88 -2.73 -9.71 -10.96
N ALA A 89 -3.43 -10.84 -11.15
CA ALA A 89 -4.22 -11.07 -12.35
C ALA A 89 -5.34 -10.02 -12.53
N VAL A 90 -6.03 -9.65 -11.45
CA VAL A 90 -7.05 -8.59 -11.48
C VAL A 90 -6.43 -7.24 -11.84
N TRP A 91 -5.35 -6.86 -11.14
CA TRP A 91 -4.72 -5.56 -11.33
C TRP A 91 -4.10 -5.40 -12.72
N GLU A 92 -3.43 -6.45 -13.22
CA GLU A 92 -2.91 -6.50 -14.59
C GLU A 92 -4.04 -6.49 -15.62
N GLY A 93 -5.15 -7.17 -15.36
CA GLY A 93 -6.33 -7.11 -16.22
C GLY A 93 -6.95 -5.71 -16.32
N TRP A 94 -6.82 -4.87 -15.29
CA TRP A 94 -7.34 -3.51 -15.29
C TRP A 94 -6.39 -2.48 -15.92
N PHE A 95 -5.09 -2.60 -15.65
CA PHE A 95 -4.12 -1.53 -15.95
C PHE A 95 -2.90 -1.98 -16.76
N GLY A 96 -2.80 -3.27 -17.09
CA GLY A 96 -1.64 -3.86 -17.76
C GLY A 96 -0.54 -4.31 -16.78
N GLY A 97 0.47 -5.00 -17.33
CA GLY A 97 1.63 -5.48 -16.57
C GLY A 97 2.52 -4.33 -16.07
N MET A 98 3.12 -4.50 -14.89
CA MET A 98 3.94 -3.44 -14.25
C MET A 98 5.28 -3.18 -14.95
N GLU A 99 5.65 -3.99 -15.95
CA GLU A 99 6.91 -3.89 -16.70
C GLU A 99 6.83 -2.94 -17.92
N GLU A 100 5.64 -2.68 -18.48
CA GLU A 100 5.54 -1.97 -19.75
C GLU A 100 5.01 -0.53 -19.60
N SER A 101 5.97 0.39 -19.61
CA SER A 101 5.82 1.81 -19.97
C SER A 101 5.14 2.75 -18.96
N LEU A 102 5.97 3.62 -18.34
CA LEU A 102 5.72 5.02 -17.95
C LEU A 102 4.47 5.41 -17.12
N MET A 103 3.55 4.49 -16.85
CA MET A 103 2.28 4.75 -16.21
C MET A 103 2.29 4.05 -14.86
N VAL A 104 2.55 4.82 -13.81
CA VAL A 104 2.33 4.33 -12.44
C VAL A 104 0.83 4.01 -12.35
N PRO A 105 0.44 2.75 -12.08
CA PRO A 105 -0.97 2.40 -11.99
C PRO A 105 -1.64 3.24 -10.90
N PRO A 106 -2.98 3.44 -10.96
CA PRO A 106 -3.66 4.37 -10.07
C PRO A 106 -3.30 4.14 -8.60
N ILE A 107 -2.87 5.22 -7.94
CA ILE A 107 -2.68 5.22 -6.49
C ILE A 107 -3.98 5.64 -5.85
N ASN A 108 -4.31 5.02 -4.72
CA ASN A 108 -5.41 5.40 -3.88
C ASN A 108 -5.18 6.83 -3.36
N THR A 109 -5.86 7.79 -3.98
CA THR A 109 -5.87 9.20 -3.57
C THR A 109 -7.09 9.56 -2.73
N ALA A 110 -7.94 8.59 -2.40
CA ALA A 110 -9.06 8.83 -1.52
C ALA A 110 -8.56 9.03 -0.08
N CYS A 111 -9.41 9.63 0.76
CA CYS A 111 -9.11 9.74 2.18
C CYS A 111 -8.88 8.34 2.76
N PHE A 112 -7.71 8.14 3.36
CA PHE A 112 -7.40 6.90 4.05
C PHE A 112 -8.37 6.65 5.18
N CYS A 113 -8.65 5.37 5.41
CA CYS A 113 -9.40 4.98 6.57
C CYS A 113 -8.54 5.00 7.84
N ASN A 114 -9.20 4.89 8.99
CA ASN A 114 -8.57 4.72 10.29
C ASN A 114 -9.44 3.80 11.17
N ASP A 115 -8.94 3.49 12.36
CA ASP A 115 -9.60 2.57 13.30
C ASP A 115 -10.92 3.12 13.87
N HIS A 116 -11.28 4.38 13.61
CA HIS A 116 -12.58 4.93 13.99
C HIS A 116 -13.61 4.88 12.86
N ILE A 117 -13.16 4.71 11.61
CA ILE A 117 -14.01 4.75 10.41
C ILE A 117 -14.22 3.35 9.82
N CYS A 118 -13.19 2.50 9.86
CA CYS A 118 -13.20 1.20 9.19
C CYS A 118 -12.92 0.00 10.09
N ASP A 119 -12.70 0.18 11.39
CA ASP A 119 -12.45 -0.99 12.24
C ASP A 119 -13.69 -1.90 12.26
N ASP A 120 -13.43 -3.20 12.29
CA ASP A 120 -14.46 -4.23 12.19
C ASP A 120 -15.27 -4.23 13.49
N GLN A 121 -16.42 -3.53 13.50
CA GLN A 121 -17.39 -3.53 14.61
C GLN A 121 -18.28 -4.78 14.56
#